data_AF-A0A8T4TEC0-F1
#
_entry.id   AF-A0A8T4TEC0-F1
#
_cell.length_a   1.000
_cell.length_b   1.000
_cell.length_c   1.000
_cell.angle_alpha   90.00
_cell.angle_beta   90.00
_cell.angle_gamma   90.00
#
_symmetry.space_group_name_H-M   'P 1'
#
loop_
_entity.id
_entity.type
_entity.pdbx_description
1 polymer ?
#
loop_
_entity_poly.entity_id
_entity_poly.type
_entity_poly.pdbx_seq_one_letter_code
_entity_poly.pdbx_strand_id
1 'polypeptide(L)' 'MKRKKRTLKSIDSLTERIREHEEKLKAAKERGKEDLVDYYEKEISSLREAKERKMRIIDR' A
#
# COMPACT_ATOMS: atom_id res chain seq x y z
N MET A 1 -3.47 -21.17 13.15
CA MET A 1 -4.51 -20.19 12.74
C MET A 1 -4.26 -18.74 13.19
N LYS A 2 -3.92 -18.45 14.46
CA LYS A 2 -3.75 -17.06 14.96
C LYS A 2 -2.77 -16.21 14.13
N ARG A 3 -1.64 -16.80 13.70
CA ARG A 3 -0.63 -16.13 12.84
C ARG A 3 -1.19 -15.76 11.46
N LYS A 4 -1.87 -16.70 10.78
CA LYS A 4 -2.52 -16.47 9.47
C LYS A 4 -3.56 -15.33 9.56
N LYS A 5 -4.42 -15.33 10.58
CA LYS A 5 -5.39 -14.24 10.81
C LYS A 5 -4.70 -12.88 11.02
N ARG A 6 -3.60 -12.82 11.78
CA ARG A 6 -2.83 -11.58 11.98
C ARG A 6 -2.17 -11.09 10.69
N THR A 7 -1.66 -12.00 9.87
CA THR A 7 -1.06 -11.65 8.57
C THR A 7 -2.14 -11.12 7.61
N LEU A 8 -3.32 -11.74 7.56
CA LEU A 8 -4.45 -11.24 6.76
C LEU A 8 -4.85 -9.82 7.19
N LYS A 9 -5.04 -9.58 8.49
CA LYS A 9 -5.34 -8.22 8.99
C LYS A 9 -4.26 -7.20 8.62
N SER A 10 -2.99 -7.63 8.58
CA SER A 10 -1.90 -6.76 8.13
C SER A 10 -1.98 -6.47 6.64
N ILE A 11 -2.38 -7.44 5.81
CA ILE A 11 -2.58 -7.27 4.36
C ILE A 11 -3.76 -6.34 4.09
N ASP A 12 -4.85 -6.46 4.85
CA ASP A 12 -6.02 -5.59 4.74
C ASP A 12 -5.62 -4.14 5.05
N SER A 13 -4.92 -3.92 6.17
CA SER A 13 -4.42 -2.59 6.53
C SER A 13 -3.46 -1.99 5.49
N LEU A 14 -2.58 -2.81 4.90
CA LEU A 14 -1.73 -2.35 3.80
C LEU A 14 -2.55 -1.99 2.56
N THR A 15 -3.63 -2.75 2.29
CA THR A 15 -4.52 -2.49 1.15
C THR A 15 -5.28 -1.18 1.30
N GLU A 16 -5.82 -0.91 2.50
CA GLU A 16 -6.47 0.38 2.79
C GLU A 16 -5.49 1.54 2.64
N ARG A 17 -4.28 1.41 3.19
CA ARG A 17 -3.26 2.44 3.09
C ARG A 17 -2.83 2.71 1.64
N ILE A 18 -2.68 1.66 0.81
CA ILE A 18 -2.42 1.82 -0.63
C ILE A 18 -3.54 2.64 -1.28
N ARG A 19 -4.82 2.32 -1.02
CA ARG A 19 -5.95 3.06 -1.58
C ARG A 19 -5.93 4.53 -1.18
N GLU A 20 -5.70 4.84 0.10
CA GLU A 20 -5.58 6.22 0.56
C GLU A 20 -4.44 6.98 -0.15
N HIS A 21 -3.30 6.33 -0.35
CA HIS A 21 -2.19 6.95 -1.07
C HIS A 21 -2.46 7.10 -2.57
N GLU A 22 -3.19 6.18 -3.19
CA GLU A 22 -3.64 6.30 -4.59
C GLU A 22 -4.61 7.48 -4.78
N GLU A 23 -5.54 7.69 -3.85
CA GLU A 23 -6.44 8.85 -3.87
C GLU A 23 -5.67 10.17 -3.68
N LYS A 24 -4.72 10.19 -2.74
CA LYS A 24 -3.85 11.36 -2.50
C LYS A 24 -2.95 11.65 -3.69
N LEU A 25 -2.42 10.61 -4.34
CA LEU A 25 -1.64 10.72 -5.57
C LEU A 25 -2.47 11.35 -6.69
N LYS A 26 -3.71 10.88 -6.89
CA LYS A 26 -4.63 11.45 -7.87
C LYS A 26 -4.86 12.94 -7.61
N ALA A 27 -5.16 13.31 -6.36
CA ALA A 27 -5.34 14.71 -5.98
C ALA A 27 -4.05 15.55 -6.16
N ALA A 28 -2.87 14.97 -5.92
CA ALA A 28 -1.59 15.64 -6.16
C ALA A 28 -1.33 15.89 -7.65
N LYS A 29 -1.64 14.92 -8.52
CA LYS A 29 -1.57 15.04 -9.98
C LYS A 29 -2.51 16.12 -10.50
N GLU A 30 -3.75 16.13 -10.04
CA GLU A 30 -4.75 17.16 -10.41
C GLU A 30 -4.32 18.57 -9.99
N ARG A 31 -3.58 18.70 -8.89
CA ARG A 31 -3.09 19.98 -8.37
C ARG A 31 -1.71 20.38 -8.87
N GLY A 32 -1.09 19.59 -9.76
CA GLY A 32 0.26 19.84 -10.29
C GLY A 32 1.36 19.84 -9.21
N LYS A 33 1.19 19.08 -8.13
CA LYS A 33 2.15 19.01 -7.01
C LYS A 33 3.16 17.89 -7.22
N GLU A 34 4.14 18.10 -8.09
CA GLU A 34 5.11 17.08 -8.52
C GLU A 34 5.86 16.40 -7.35
N ASP A 35 6.29 17.16 -6.34
CA ASP A 35 6.96 16.60 -5.15
C ASP A 35 6.09 15.57 -4.41
N LEU A 36 4.78 15.86 -4.30
CA LEU A 36 3.83 14.94 -3.65
C LEU A 36 3.53 13.74 -4.54
N VAL A 37 3.56 13.91 -5.86
CA VAL A 37 3.38 12.82 -6.82
C VAL A 37 4.51 11.80 -6.65
N ASP A 38 5.77 12.24 -6.69
CA ASP A 38 6.94 11.36 -6.52
C ASP A 38 6.93 10.67 -5.14
N TYR A 39 6.61 11.42 -4.08
CA TYR A 39 6.46 10.87 -2.74
C TYR A 39 5.42 9.74 -2.69
N TYR A 40 4.21 9.98 -3.20
CA TYR A 40 3.15 8.97 -3.13
C TYR A 40 3.41 7.78 -4.05
N GLU A 41 4.05 7.96 -5.20
CA GLU A 41 4.44 6.84 -6.07
C GLU A 41 5.46 5.92 -5.40
N LYS A 42 6.48 6.48 -4.74
CA LYS A 42 7.46 5.72 -3.95
C LYS A 42 6.82 4.99 -2.77
N GLU A 43 5.92 5.66 -2.04
CA GLU A 43 5.20 5.06 -0.92
C GLU A 43 4.28 3.91 -1.37
N ILE A 44 3.49 4.10 -2.43
CA ILE A 44 2.62 3.06 -2.99
C ILE A 44 3.43 1.84 -3.43
N SER A 45 4.57 2.06 -4.10
CA SER A 45 5.46 0.97 -4.52
C SER A 45 5.94 0.15 -3.31
N SER A 46 6.46 0.83 -2.28
CA SER A 46 6.96 0.20 -1.06
C SER A 46 5.87 -0.59 -0.32
N LEU A 47 4.65 -0.05 -0.26
CA LEU A 47 3.49 -0.71 0.36
C LEU A 47 3.04 -1.95 -0.44
N ARG A 48 3.05 -1.87 -1.78
CA ARG A 48 2.70 -3.00 -2.65
C ARG A 48 3.69 -4.16 -2.48
N GLU A 49 4.98 -3.88 -2.46
CA GLU A 49 5.99 -4.90 -2.17
C GLU A 49 5.81 -5.51 -0.78
N ALA A 50 5.54 -4.69 0.25
CA ALA A 50 5.31 -5.18 1.61
C ALA A 50 4.08 -6.09 1.70
N LYS A 51 3.01 -5.76 0.95
CA LYS A 51 1.81 -6.57 0.82
C LYS A 51 2.12 -7.90 0.12
N GLU A 52 2.84 -7.85 -1.00
CA GLU A 52 3.20 -9.04 -1.77
C GLU A 52 4.05 -10.02 -0.94
N ARG A 53 5.07 -9.50 -0.23
CA ARG A 53 5.89 -10.30 0.69
C ARG A 53 5.04 -11.02 1.74
N LYS A 54 4.01 -10.35 2.28
CA LYS A 54 3.08 -10.96 3.25
C LYS A 54 2.13 -11.97 2.62
N MET A 55 1.64 -11.74 1.40
CA MET A 55 0.81 -12.71 0.67
C MET A 55 1.57 -14.01 0.42
N ARG A 56 2.83 -13.92 -0.04
CA ARG A 56 3.70 -15.09 -0.26
C ARG A 56 3.91 -15.93 1.02
N ILE A 57 3.84 -15.32 2.20
CA ILE A 57 3.93 -16.03 3.50
C ILE A 57 2.63 -16.79 3.82
N ILE A 58 1.48 -16.33 3.33
CA ILE A 58 0.19 -16.98 3.57
C ILE A 58 -0.05 -18.15 2.61
N ASP A 59 0.43 -18.02 1.37
CA ASP A 59 0.29 -19.03 0.33
C ASP A 59 1.29 -20.19 0.48
N ARG A 60 2.31 -20.03 1.33
CA ARG A 60 3.30 -21.06 1.69
C ARG A 60 2.89 -21.81 2.95
#